data_AF-A0A917WVK5-F1
#
_entry.id   AF-A0A917WVK5-F1
#
_cell.length_a   1.000
_cell.length_b   1.000
_cell.length_c   1.000
_cell.angle_alpha   90.00
_cell.angle_beta   90.00
_cell.angle_gamma   90.00
#
_symmetry.space_group_name_H-M   'P 1'
#
loop_
_entity.id
_entity.type
_entity.pdbx_description
1 polymer ?
#
loop_
_entity_poly.entity_id
_entity_poly.type
_entity_poly.pdbx_seq_one_letter_code
_entity_poly.pdbx_strand_id
1 'polypeptide(L)'
;MPGGKGNKAEVQELRDDVDLTQYGEDGEGFRSCLRVDIGETEMSLIIGRQSKMAVALLVTKAAPPWATARYTTVGALRQAGFEVVHSPTRGNPLHVSVFPPSGPHGPAEWDDAMATSFDKCFTESTGGDTRE
;
A
#
# COMPACT_ATOMS: atom_id res chain seq x y z
N MET A 1 -11.66 19.93 -32.01
CA MET A 1 -11.57 19.56 -30.59
C MET A 1 -10.56 18.41 -30.47
N PRO A 2 -9.34 18.61 -29.97
CA PRO A 2 -8.40 17.51 -29.84
C PRO A 2 -8.78 16.65 -28.63
N GLY A 3 -9.14 15.40 -28.88
CA GLY A 3 -9.37 14.39 -27.86
C GLY A 3 -8.05 14.03 -27.18
N GLY A 4 -7.95 14.31 -25.88
CA GLY A 4 -6.86 13.83 -25.05
C GLY A 4 -6.93 12.31 -24.94
N LYS A 5 -6.03 11.61 -25.64
CA LYS A 5 -5.77 10.20 -25.37
C LYS A 5 -5.13 10.13 -23.98
N GLY A 6 -5.93 9.78 -22.98
CA GLY A 6 -5.40 9.43 -21.67
C GLY A 6 -4.36 8.33 -21.87
N ASN A 7 -3.12 8.57 -21.45
CA ASN A 7 -2.14 7.52 -21.29
C ASN A 7 -2.73 6.51 -20.29
N LYS A 8 -3.29 5.41 -20.79
CA LYS A 8 -3.41 4.20 -20.00
C LYS A 8 -1.97 3.81 -19.69
N ALA A 9 -1.51 4.13 -18.48
CA ALA A 9 -0.31 3.51 -17.97
C ALA A 9 -0.52 1.99 -18.14
N GLU A 10 0.37 1.32 -18.86
CA GLU A 10 0.33 -0.14 -18.94
C GLU A 10 0.39 -0.66 -17.50
N VAL A 11 -0.63 -1.41 -17.10
CA VAL A 11 -0.65 -2.09 -15.80
C VAL A 11 0.50 -3.09 -15.87
N GLN A 12 1.59 -2.80 -15.17
CA GLN A 12 2.71 -3.71 -15.10
C GLN A 12 2.32 -4.87 -14.19
N GLU A 13 2.44 -6.09 -14.69
CA GLU A 13 2.26 -7.27 -13.87
C GLU A 13 3.42 -7.35 -12.85
N LEU A 14 3.08 -7.28 -11.56
CA LEU A 14 4.04 -7.43 -10.49
C LEU A 14 4.29 -8.91 -10.21
N ARG A 15 5.57 -9.28 -10.14
CA ARG A 15 6.00 -10.63 -9.72
C ARG A 15 5.83 -10.77 -8.21
N ASP A 16 5.59 -12.00 -7.76
CA ASP A 16 5.34 -12.30 -6.34
C ASP A 16 6.52 -11.99 -5.42
N ASP A 17 7.75 -12.00 -5.94
CA ASP A 17 8.99 -11.68 -5.22
C ASP A 17 9.24 -10.18 -5.05
N VAL A 18 8.39 -9.32 -5.63
CA VAL A 18 8.53 -7.88 -5.53
C VAL A 18 8.16 -7.42 -4.12
N ASP A 19 9.14 -6.81 -3.45
CA ASP A 19 8.92 -6.13 -2.18
C ASP A 19 8.01 -4.93 -2.34
N LEU A 20 7.18 -4.68 -1.33
CA LEU A 20 6.34 -3.51 -1.20
C LEU A 20 6.57 -2.85 0.17
N THR A 21 6.47 -1.52 0.20
CA THR A 21 6.57 -0.71 1.40
C THR A 21 5.23 -0.05 1.71
N GLN A 22 4.79 -0.14 2.96
CA GLN A 22 3.72 0.69 3.49
C GLN A 22 4.29 1.81 4.35
N TYR A 23 3.79 3.03 4.14
CA TYR A 23 4.02 4.17 5.01
C TYR A 23 3.18 4.07 6.29
N GLY A 24 3.77 4.45 7.42
CA GLY A 24 3.08 4.66 8.68
C GLY A 24 3.61 5.90 9.39
N GLU A 25 2.98 6.23 10.50
CA GLU A 25 3.37 7.34 11.38
C GLU A 25 3.61 6.80 12.79
N ASP A 26 4.71 7.22 13.41
CA ASP A 26 4.98 6.88 14.79
C ASP A 26 3.88 7.46 15.69
N GLY A 27 3.40 6.68 16.65
CA GLY A 27 2.24 7.00 17.49
C GLY A 27 0.86 6.64 16.91
N GLU A 28 0.68 6.64 15.58
CA GLU A 28 -0.56 6.18 14.93
C GLU A 28 -0.46 4.73 14.42
N GLY A 29 0.77 4.26 14.19
CA GLY A 29 1.05 2.92 13.69
C GLY A 29 0.87 2.80 12.18
N PHE A 30 0.65 1.57 11.72
CA PHE A 30 0.35 1.30 10.32
C PHE A 30 -1.14 1.08 10.15
N ARG A 31 -1.72 1.73 9.14
CA ARG A 31 -3.11 1.51 8.79
C ARG A 31 -3.31 0.08 8.29
N SER A 32 -4.32 -0.58 8.83
CA SER A 32 -4.74 -1.91 8.39
C SER A 32 -6.19 -1.95 7.91
N CYS A 33 -6.88 -0.82 7.89
CA CYS A 33 -8.25 -0.66 7.42
C CYS A 33 -8.43 0.51 6.45
N LEU A 34 -9.44 0.40 5.57
CA LEU A 34 -9.88 1.47 4.67
C LEU A 34 -10.66 2.55 5.44
N ARG A 35 -10.52 3.80 5.01
CA ARG A 35 -11.37 4.91 5.44
C ARG A 35 -12.61 4.98 4.56
N VAL A 36 -13.58 4.13 4.89
CA VAL A 36 -14.83 3.99 4.12
C VAL A 36 -15.66 5.28 4.11
N ASP A 37 -15.53 6.11 5.13
CA ASP A 37 -16.22 7.40 5.28
C ASP A 37 -15.80 8.44 4.23
N ILE A 38 -14.58 8.31 3.70
CA ILE A 38 -14.08 9.16 2.61
C ILE A 38 -14.00 8.44 1.26
N GLY A 39 -14.58 7.23 1.16
CA GLY A 39 -14.70 6.47 -0.08
C GLY A 39 -13.41 5.78 -0.54
N GLU A 40 -12.49 5.43 0.37
CA GLU A 40 -11.36 4.57 0.01
C GLU A 40 -11.82 3.17 -0.36
N THR A 41 -11.28 2.65 -1.47
CA THR A 41 -11.57 1.30 -2.00
C THR A 41 -10.35 0.37 -1.96
N GLU A 42 -9.18 0.91 -1.62
CA GLU A 42 -7.90 0.18 -1.63
C GLU A 42 -6.92 0.73 -0.60
N MET A 43 -5.96 -0.11 -0.21
CA MET A 43 -4.78 0.29 0.54
C MET A 43 -3.65 0.67 -0.43
N SER A 44 -2.99 1.79 -0.15
CA SER A 44 -1.84 2.26 -0.94
C SER A 44 -0.52 1.72 -0.40
N LEU A 45 0.24 1.05 -1.27
CA LEU A 45 1.61 0.62 -1.04
C LEU A 45 2.56 1.20 -2.11
N ILE A 46 3.86 1.04 -1.90
CA ILE A 46 4.91 1.53 -2.79
C ILE A 46 5.84 0.38 -3.18
N ILE A 47 6.17 0.27 -4.47
CA ILE A 47 7.10 -0.75 -5.00
C ILE A 47 8.51 -0.58 -4.40
N GLY A 48 9.11 -1.72 -4.03
CA GLY A 48 10.45 -1.87 -3.49
C GLY A 48 10.52 -1.61 -1.98
N ARG A 49 11.64 -1.98 -1.36
CA ARG A 49 11.97 -1.63 0.03
C ARG A 49 12.47 -0.19 0.09
N GLN A 50 11.57 0.75 0.37
CA GLN A 50 11.88 2.16 0.49
C GLN A 50 12.30 2.49 1.92
N SER A 51 13.17 3.48 2.07
CA SER A 51 13.46 4.05 3.40
C SER A 51 12.25 4.84 3.91
N LYS A 52 12.10 4.97 5.24
CA LYS A 52 11.05 5.78 5.86
C LYS A 52 10.96 7.21 5.31
N MET A 53 12.09 7.82 4.96
CA MET A 53 12.12 9.16 4.39
C MET A 53 11.66 9.20 2.93
N ALA A 54 12.08 8.23 2.12
CA ALA A 54 11.67 8.15 0.71
C ALA A 54 10.16 7.88 0.59
N VAL A 55 9.63 6.94 1.37
CA VAL A 55 8.20 6.60 1.37
C VAL A 55 7.36 7.78 1.87
N ALA A 56 7.81 8.50 2.90
CA ALA A 56 7.10 9.68 3.40
C ALA A 56 7.04 10.81 2.36
N LEU A 57 8.14 11.06 1.63
CA LEU A 57 8.15 12.04 0.54
C LEU A 57 7.22 11.65 -0.61
N LEU A 58 7.07 10.35 -0.89
CA LEU A 58 6.15 9.89 -1.92
C LEU A 58 4.68 10.06 -1.52
N VAL A 59 4.34 9.78 -0.26
CA VAL A 59 2.96 9.81 0.26
C VAL A 59 2.53 11.21 0.68
N THR A 60 3.30 11.88 1.53
CA THR A 60 2.92 13.14 2.19
C THR A 60 3.49 14.38 1.51
N LYS A 61 4.46 14.21 0.59
CA LYS A 61 5.29 15.29 0.03
C LYS A 61 6.15 16.04 1.06
N ALA A 62 6.30 15.47 2.25
CA ALA A 62 7.16 15.93 3.33
C ALA A 62 8.02 14.77 3.88
N ALA A 63 9.02 15.11 4.70
CA ALA A 63 9.87 14.15 5.40
C ALA A 63 9.71 14.30 6.92
N PRO A 64 8.52 13.99 7.48
CA PRO A 64 8.30 14.09 8.91
C PRO A 64 9.26 13.14 9.66
N PRO A 65 9.86 13.58 10.79
CA PRO A 65 10.81 12.75 11.54
C PRO A 65 10.18 11.50 12.15
N TRP A 66 8.86 11.50 12.35
CA TRP A 66 8.04 10.38 12.84
C TRP A 66 7.57 9.42 11.75
N ALA A 67 8.02 9.56 10.50
CA ALA A 67 7.69 8.59 9.46
C ALA A 67 8.22 7.20 9.83
N THR A 68 7.40 6.18 9.55
CA THR A 68 7.79 4.78 9.68
C THR A 68 7.49 4.03 8.38
N ALA A 69 8.10 2.87 8.20
CA ALA A 69 7.88 2.02 7.04
C ALA A 69 7.80 0.56 7.46
N ARG A 70 6.94 -0.24 6.83
CA ARG A 70 6.96 -1.70 6.96
C ARG A 70 6.92 -2.37 5.61
N TYR A 71 7.38 -3.62 5.57
CA TYR A 71 7.64 -4.34 4.33
C TYR A 71 6.81 -5.60 4.20
N THR A 72 6.39 -5.88 2.98
CA THR A 72 5.74 -7.13 2.57
C THR A 72 6.17 -7.47 1.13
N THR A 73 5.62 -8.53 0.56
CA THR A 73 5.80 -8.88 -0.85
C THR A 73 4.44 -8.98 -1.54
N VAL A 74 4.44 -8.82 -2.86
CA VAL A 74 3.24 -9.06 -3.68
C VAL A 74 2.70 -10.47 -3.45
N GLY A 75 3.59 -11.47 -3.37
CA GLY A 75 3.23 -12.85 -3.12
C GLY A 75 2.54 -13.07 -1.78
N ALA A 76 3.01 -12.44 -0.71
CA ALA A 76 2.38 -12.55 0.62
C ALA A 76 0.94 -12.04 0.62
N LEU A 77 0.70 -10.88 0.01
CA LEU A 77 -0.65 -10.30 -0.11
C LEU A 77 -1.57 -11.18 -0.98
N ARG A 78 -1.07 -11.65 -2.13
CA ARG A 78 -1.85 -12.56 -3.01
C ARG A 78 -2.17 -13.89 -2.33
N GLN A 79 -1.23 -14.46 -1.57
CA GLN A 79 -1.46 -15.68 -0.79
C GLN A 79 -2.53 -15.48 0.30
N ALA A 80 -2.63 -14.28 0.86
CA ALA A 80 -3.69 -13.90 1.79
C ALA A 80 -5.03 -13.53 1.09
N GLY A 81 -5.08 -13.59 -0.24
CA GLY A 81 -6.28 -13.39 -1.06
C GLY A 81 -6.49 -11.96 -1.57
N PHE A 82 -5.60 -11.02 -1.24
CA PHE A 82 -5.71 -9.64 -1.71
C PHE A 82 -5.39 -9.53 -3.20
N GLU A 83 -6.08 -8.62 -3.88
CA GLU A 83 -5.74 -8.25 -5.25
C GLU A 83 -4.72 -7.10 -5.22
N VAL A 84 -3.61 -7.26 -5.93
CA VAL A 84 -2.49 -6.31 -5.93
C VAL A 84 -2.25 -5.80 -7.35
N VAL A 85 -2.46 -4.50 -7.55
CA VAL A 85 -2.41 -3.84 -8.86
C VAL A 85 -1.37 -2.73 -8.85
N HIS A 86 -0.43 -2.75 -9.81
CA HIS A 86 0.42 -1.59 -10.06
C HIS A 86 -0.42 -0.47 -10.66
N SER A 87 -0.62 0.59 -9.89
CA SER A 87 -1.52 1.71 -10.20
C SER A 87 -0.75 3.03 -10.11
N PRO A 88 0.25 3.25 -11.00
CA PRO A 88 1.11 4.41 -10.93
C PRO A 88 0.32 5.70 -11.08
N THR A 89 0.64 6.70 -10.27
CA THR A 89 0.06 8.04 -10.38
C THR A 89 1.11 9.04 -10.87
N ARG A 90 0.68 10.20 -11.37
CA ARG A 90 1.60 11.27 -11.77
C ARG A 90 2.56 11.70 -10.64
N GLY A 91 2.10 11.61 -9.38
CA GLY A 91 2.86 11.98 -8.20
C GLY A 91 3.62 10.83 -7.54
N ASN A 92 3.38 9.59 -7.96
CA ASN A 92 4.02 8.39 -7.42
C ASN A 92 3.97 7.26 -8.47
N PRO A 93 5.01 7.10 -9.30
CA PRO A 93 5.07 6.04 -10.31
C PRO A 93 5.24 4.64 -9.71
N LEU A 94 5.55 4.55 -8.41
CA LEU A 94 5.73 3.31 -7.67
C LEU A 94 4.47 2.89 -6.91
N HIS A 95 3.34 3.58 -7.10
CA HIS A 95 2.11 3.33 -6.37
C HIS A 95 1.48 1.98 -6.73
N VAL A 96 1.05 1.25 -5.70
CA VAL A 96 0.35 -0.02 -5.79
C VAL A 96 -0.94 0.07 -4.99
N SER A 97 -2.05 -0.31 -5.62
CA SER A 97 -3.34 -0.47 -4.96
C SER A 97 -3.49 -1.92 -4.50
N VAL A 98 -3.89 -2.11 -3.24
CA VAL A 98 -4.23 -3.40 -2.66
C VAL A 98 -5.72 -3.41 -2.35
N PHE A 99 -6.47 -4.22 -3.09
CA PHE A 99 -7.91 -4.35 -2.95
C PHE A 99 -8.25 -5.56 -2.07
N PRO A 100 -9.40 -5.53 -1.38
CA PRO A 100 -9.93 -6.72 -0.72
C PRO A 100 -10.11 -7.87 -1.72
N PRO A 101 -10.11 -9.14 -1.25
CA PRO A 101 -10.43 -10.29 -2.09
C PRO A 101 -11.76 -10.07 -2.82
N SER A 102 -11.78 -10.29 -4.13
CA SER A 102 -12.99 -10.20 -4.94
C SER A 102 -13.62 -11.57 -5.16
N GLY A 103 -14.92 -11.68 -4.90
CA GLY A 103 -15.72 -12.89 -5.14
C GLY A 103 -16.83 -12.68 -6.18
N PRO A 104 -17.72 -13.67 -6.37
CA PRO A 104 -18.85 -13.58 -7.31
C PRO A 104 -19.81 -12.40 -7.07
N HIS A 105 -19.79 -11.84 -5.85
CA HIS A 105 -20.63 -10.73 -5.42
C HIS A 105 -19.89 -9.39 -5.35
N GLY A 106 -18.65 -9.33 -5.84
CA GLY A 106 -17.79 -8.15 -5.77
C GLY A 106 -16.71 -8.23 -4.69
N PRO A 107 -16.04 -7.10 -4.39
CA PRO A 107 -15.03 -7.03 -3.34
C PRO A 107 -15.62 -7.34 -1.97
N ALA A 108 -14.91 -8.15 -1.18
CA ALA A 108 -15.26 -8.38 0.22
C ALA A 108 -15.17 -7.08 1.03
N GLU A 109 -15.98 -6.98 2.09
CA GLU A 109 -15.92 -5.86 3.02
C GLU A 109 -14.61 -5.89 3.83
N TRP A 110 -14.02 -4.72 4.05
CA TRP A 110 -12.80 -4.60 4.84
C TRP A 110 -13.13 -4.55 6.34
N ASP A 111 -13.32 -5.73 6.93
CA ASP A 111 -13.60 -5.90 8.36
C ASP A 111 -12.32 -6.10 9.21
N ASP A 112 -12.49 -6.28 10.52
CA ASP A 112 -11.39 -6.51 11.47
C ASP A 112 -10.60 -7.79 11.16
N ALA A 113 -11.26 -8.82 10.62
CA ALA A 113 -10.61 -10.06 10.24
C ALA A 113 -9.71 -9.85 9.02
N MET A 114 -10.17 -9.05 8.05
CA MET A 114 -9.39 -8.63 6.89
C MET A 114 -8.22 -7.75 7.28
N ALA A 115 -8.43 -6.77 8.18
CA ALA A 115 -7.35 -5.95 8.72
C ALA A 115 -6.27 -6.80 9.39
N THR A 116 -6.68 -7.78 10.19
CA THR A 116 -5.77 -8.75 10.82
C THR A 116 -5.02 -9.60 9.79
N SER A 117 -5.70 -10.05 8.72
CA SER A 117 -5.09 -10.80 7.63
C SER A 117 -4.06 -9.95 6.88
N PHE A 118 -4.38 -8.69 6.61
CA PHE A 118 -3.50 -7.72 5.97
C PHE A 118 -2.24 -7.47 6.80
N ASP A 119 -2.38 -7.22 8.11
CA ASP A 119 -1.24 -6.99 9.00
C ASP A 119 -0.27 -8.18 9.07
N LYS A 120 -0.79 -9.42 9.02
CA LYS A 120 0.02 -10.64 9.02
C LYS A 120 0.90 -10.80 7.77
N CYS A 121 0.64 -10.04 6.71
CA CYS A 121 1.44 -10.08 5.49
C CYS A 121 2.79 -9.35 5.66
N PHE A 122 2.96 -8.53 6.70
CA PHE A 122 4.16 -7.72 6.90
C PHE A 122 5.15 -8.40 7.83
N THR A 123 6.42 -8.40 7.44
CA THR A 123 7.47 -9.17 8.13
C THR A 123 8.42 -8.32 8.95
N GLU A 124 8.56 -7.03 8.62
CA GLU A 124 9.52 -6.12 9.24
C GLU A 124 8.99 -4.68 9.24
N SER A 125 9.27 -3.92 10.30
CA SER A 125 9.04 -2.48 10.38
C SER A 125 10.33 -1.73 10.71
N THR A 126 10.51 -0.56 10.11
CA THR A 126 11.55 0.43 10.42
C THR A 126 10.87 1.69 10.97
N GLY A 127 10.91 1.82 12.29
CA GLY A 127 10.26 2.91 13.03
C GLY A 127 10.18 2.56 14.51
N GLY A 128 10.63 3.47 15.38
CA GLY A 128 10.68 3.26 16.83
C GLY A 128 11.90 2.49 17.34
N ASP A 129 13.10 3.05 17.18
CA ASP A 129 14.23 2.75 18.09
C ASP A 129 14.44 4.00 18.96
N THR A 130 13.56 4.16 19.94
CA THR A 130 13.88 4.93 21.15
C THR A 130 14.00 3.92 22.27
N ARG A 131 15.18 3.29 22.33
CA ARG A 131 15.77 3.01 23.64
C ARG A 131 16.14 4.36 24.23
N GLU A 132 15.42 4.78 25.26
CA GLU A 132 15.93 5.27 26.55
C GLU A 132 14.78 5.42 27.54
#